data_AF-A0A1U8LVL0-F1
#
_entry.id   AF-A0A1U8LVL0-F1
#
_cell.length_a   1.000
_cell.length_b   1.000
_cell.length_c   1.000
_cell.angle_alpha   90.00
_cell.angle_beta   90.00
_cell.angle_gamma   90.00
#
_symmetry.space_group_name_H-M   'P 1'
#
loop_
_entity.id
_entity.type
_entity.pdbx_description
1 polymer ?
#
loop_
_entity_poly.entity_id
_entity_poly.type
_entity_poly.pdbx_seq_one_letter_code
_entity_poly.pdbx_strand_id
1 'polypeptide(L)'
;MKGFHERNDSLNCSSKASIDSSPTPGTGSEPGPNDSKFSKTSLWSNFFASAFSVFDTYSESSSSSACEKKSSFSKTNGWTAAVKRVVSGGSMRRIHERVLGPSKIGISSSTSDIWLLGLCYKISQESSGDVDATSALAAFKQDFSSRILMTYRKGFDAIGETKITSDACWGCMLRSSQMLVAQALLFHRLGRSWRKPSQKPFDLAYIEILHQFGDSETSAFSIHNLVEAGKNYGLAAGSWVGPYAMCRSWESLARSKREENDLECQLLPMAVYVVSGDEDGERGGAPVVCIEDASRHCFEFSRHQADWTPILLLVPLVLGLDKVNPRYIPSLQATFTFPQCLGILGGKPGASTYIVGVQEENVFYLDPHDVQPVVNLSSDNLEADTSSYHCDIIRYIPLDSLDPSLAIGFFCRDKGFLVNLMISMIFVSGHPN
;
A
#
# COMPACT_ATOMS: atom_id res chain seq x y z
N MET A 1 49.86 -4.38 -31.49
CA MET A 1 50.76 -4.22 -32.65
C MET A 1 49.90 -4.35 -33.91
N LYS A 2 49.96 -3.36 -34.84
CA LYS A 2 49.48 -3.33 -36.26
C LYS A 2 48.23 -4.17 -36.66
N GLY A 3 47.21 -3.65 -37.36
CA GLY A 3 46.97 -2.35 -38.02
C GLY A 3 45.47 -2.17 -38.37
N PHE A 4 44.99 -0.97 -38.71
CA PHE A 4 44.66 -0.51 -40.08
C PHE A 4 43.63 -1.40 -40.84
N HIS A 5 42.54 -0.90 -41.44
CA HIS A 5 42.32 0.41 -42.08
C HIS A 5 40.86 0.93 -41.98
N GLU A 6 40.70 2.26 -42.07
CA GLU A 6 39.44 2.96 -42.40
C GLU A 6 39.11 2.88 -43.91
N ARG A 7 37.82 3.03 -44.27
CA ARG A 7 37.43 4.09 -45.23
C ARG A 7 35.96 4.49 -45.09
N ASN A 8 35.68 5.70 -45.57
CA ASN A 8 34.54 6.55 -45.26
C ASN A 8 33.56 6.70 -46.46
N ASP A 9 32.42 7.34 -46.17
CA ASP A 9 31.54 8.10 -47.08
C ASP A 9 30.68 7.40 -48.16
N SER A 10 29.36 7.56 -48.03
CA SER A 10 28.57 8.31 -49.03
C SER A 10 27.18 8.70 -48.50
N LEU A 11 26.88 10.00 -48.47
CA LEU A 11 25.53 10.55 -48.42
C LEU A 11 24.92 10.56 -49.82
N ASN A 12 23.61 10.30 -49.96
CA ASN A 12 22.74 11.15 -50.77
C ASN A 12 21.25 10.96 -50.48
N CYS A 13 20.47 12.02 -50.72
CA CYS A 13 19.06 12.13 -50.34
C CYS A 13 18.21 12.73 -51.48
N SER A 14 16.99 12.23 -51.68
CA SER A 14 15.87 12.87 -52.40
C SER A 14 14.58 12.13 -51.98
N SER A 15 13.50 12.72 -51.47
CA SER A 15 12.62 13.79 -52.02
C SER A 15 11.89 13.33 -53.30
N LYS A 16 10.55 13.42 -53.50
CA LYS A 16 9.43 14.15 -52.84
C LYS A 16 8.05 13.46 -53.13
N ALA A 17 7.03 13.72 -52.28
CA ALA A 17 5.58 14.00 -52.49
C ALA A 17 4.84 13.64 -53.82
N SER A 18 3.50 13.42 -53.96
CA SER A 18 2.30 13.31 -53.06
C SER A 18 0.98 13.18 -53.91
N ILE A 19 -0.19 12.92 -53.28
CA ILE A 19 -1.61 13.20 -53.69
C ILE A 19 -2.57 12.01 -54.00
N ASP A 20 -3.81 12.18 -53.52
CA ASP A 20 -5.03 11.35 -53.47
C ASP A 20 -5.67 10.84 -54.80
N SER A 21 -6.53 9.81 -54.72
CA SER A 21 -8.02 9.98 -54.72
C SER A 21 -8.84 8.69 -54.92
N SER A 22 -10.04 8.64 -54.33
CA SER A 22 -11.12 7.66 -54.54
C SER A 22 -12.19 8.19 -55.52
N PRO A 23 -13.12 7.36 -56.05
CA PRO A 23 -14.51 7.38 -55.50
C PRO A 23 -15.39 6.09 -55.65
N THR A 24 -16.55 6.14 -54.99
CA THR A 24 -17.77 5.25 -54.96
C THR A 24 -18.66 5.36 -56.25
N PRO A 25 -19.92 4.78 -56.44
CA PRO A 25 -21.05 4.54 -55.48
C PRO A 25 -22.15 3.44 -55.73
N GLY A 26 -23.17 3.38 -54.82
CA GLY A 26 -24.58 2.91 -55.01
C GLY A 26 -24.95 1.47 -54.57
N THR A 27 -26.16 1.05 -54.14
CA THR A 27 -27.47 1.66 -53.72
C THR A 27 -28.43 0.50 -53.27
N GLY A 28 -29.50 0.57 -52.44
CA GLY A 28 -30.03 1.58 -51.50
C GLY A 28 -31.59 1.68 -51.42
N SER A 29 -32.29 1.08 -50.43
CA SER A 29 -33.76 1.28 -50.20
C SER A 29 -34.30 0.92 -48.78
N GLU A 30 -35.32 1.69 -48.33
CA GLU A 30 -36.10 1.59 -47.07
C GLU A 30 -37.63 1.38 -47.41
N PRO A 31 -38.58 1.06 -46.49
CA PRO A 31 -39.23 2.10 -45.64
C PRO A 31 -39.85 1.63 -44.27
N GLY A 32 -40.24 2.59 -43.40
CA GLY A 32 -41.20 2.41 -42.27
C GLY A 32 -42.65 2.82 -42.63
N PRO A 33 -43.55 3.27 -41.70
CA PRO A 33 -43.53 3.27 -40.21
C PRO A 33 -44.87 2.77 -39.55
N ASN A 34 -44.99 2.77 -38.19
CA ASN A 34 -46.19 3.23 -37.41
C ASN A 34 -46.18 2.90 -35.88
N ASP A 35 -46.07 3.94 -35.05
CA ASP A 35 -46.91 4.32 -33.89
C ASP A 35 -47.52 3.30 -32.86
N SER A 36 -46.94 3.32 -31.64
CA SER A 36 -47.51 4.04 -30.46
C SER A 36 -47.90 3.30 -29.14
N LYS A 37 -47.42 3.89 -28.02
CA LYS A 37 -47.96 3.98 -26.62
C LYS A 37 -47.84 2.81 -25.59
N PHE A 38 -46.99 3.07 -24.57
CA PHE A 38 -47.14 2.95 -23.08
C PHE A 38 -47.81 1.69 -22.45
N SER A 39 -47.50 1.22 -21.23
CA SER A 39 -46.51 1.51 -20.16
C SER A 39 -46.50 0.28 -19.21
N LYS A 40 -45.46 -0.03 -18.43
CA LYS A 40 -45.10 0.61 -17.14
C LYS A 40 -43.69 0.16 -16.73
N THR A 41 -42.80 1.11 -16.49
CA THR A 41 -41.51 0.87 -15.81
C THR A 41 -41.63 1.22 -14.33
N SER A 42 -41.13 0.35 -13.44
CA SER A 42 -40.98 0.70 -12.03
C SER A 42 -39.70 1.51 -11.82
N LEU A 43 -39.82 2.60 -11.07
CA LEU A 43 -38.74 3.52 -10.71
C LEU A 43 -37.63 2.83 -9.90
N TRP A 44 -36.47 3.51 -9.83
CA TRP A 44 -35.25 3.29 -9.02
C TRP A 44 -33.96 3.00 -9.83
N SER A 45 -33.49 4.01 -10.58
CA SER A 45 -32.16 3.98 -11.23
C SER A 45 -31.43 5.34 -11.34
N ASN A 46 -32.05 6.47 -10.96
CA ASN A 46 -31.49 7.82 -11.18
C ASN A 46 -31.00 8.49 -9.87
N PHE A 47 -29.90 8.01 -9.29
CA PHE A 47 -29.22 8.74 -8.19
C PHE A 47 -27.68 8.72 -8.19
N PHE A 48 -27.02 8.06 -9.16
CA PHE A 48 -25.55 7.96 -9.21
C PHE A 48 -24.87 8.41 -10.51
N ALA A 49 -25.64 8.91 -11.50
CA ALA A 49 -25.14 9.17 -12.86
C ALA A 49 -24.59 10.60 -13.12
N SER A 50 -24.43 11.47 -12.10
CA SER A 50 -24.05 12.89 -12.32
C SER A 50 -22.84 13.39 -11.52
N ALA A 51 -22.00 12.48 -11.00
CA ALA A 51 -20.81 12.84 -10.23
C ALA A 51 -19.47 12.66 -10.98
N PHE A 52 -19.49 12.06 -12.18
CA PHE A 52 -18.29 11.72 -12.95
C PHE A 52 -18.29 12.38 -14.33
N SER A 53 -18.23 13.72 -14.36
CA SER A 53 -17.92 14.48 -15.59
C SER A 53 -17.53 15.94 -15.28
N VAL A 54 -16.38 16.14 -14.61
CA VAL A 54 -15.50 17.32 -14.79
C VAL A 54 -14.08 16.91 -14.34
N PHE A 55 -13.32 16.23 -15.20
CA PHE A 55 -11.86 16.22 -15.15
C PHE A 55 -11.34 15.80 -16.53
N ASP A 56 -11.36 16.75 -17.47
CA ASP A 56 -10.37 16.80 -18.55
C ASP A 56 -10.42 18.14 -19.30
N THR A 57 -9.27 18.48 -19.90
CA THR A 57 -8.92 19.60 -20.81
C THR A 57 -8.42 20.91 -20.19
N TYR A 58 -7.10 21.12 -20.18
CA TYR A 58 -6.36 21.96 -21.16
C TYR A 58 -4.89 22.18 -20.75
N SER A 59 -3.98 22.17 -21.73
CA SER A 59 -2.56 22.54 -21.60
C SER A 59 -2.24 23.82 -22.38
N GLU A 60 -1.26 24.60 -21.88
CA GLU A 60 -0.49 25.66 -22.59
C GLU A 60 -1.27 26.92 -23.08
N SER A 61 -0.71 28.15 -23.16
CA SER A 61 0.57 28.71 -22.68
C SER A 61 0.52 30.26 -22.56
N SER A 62 1.40 30.82 -21.72
CA SER A 62 1.99 32.19 -21.73
C SER A 62 1.21 33.49 -22.03
N SER A 63 1.29 34.42 -21.06
CA SER A 63 1.70 35.85 -21.19
C SER A 63 0.67 37.00 -21.10
N SER A 64 1.15 38.10 -20.48
CA SER A 64 0.69 39.50 -20.49
C SER A 64 -0.42 40.00 -19.52
N SER A 65 0.06 40.69 -18.48
CA SER A 65 -0.38 42.01 -17.98
C SER A 65 -1.78 42.29 -17.39
N ALA A 66 -1.73 43.21 -16.42
CA ALA A 66 -2.76 44.13 -15.92
C ALA A 66 -3.62 43.68 -14.72
N CYS A 67 -3.65 44.58 -13.73
CA CYS A 67 -4.28 44.46 -12.43
C CYS A 67 -5.70 45.03 -12.46
N GLU A 68 -6.68 44.35 -11.88
CA GLU A 68 -7.81 45.03 -11.24
C GLU A 68 -8.50 44.20 -10.15
N LYS A 69 -8.95 44.87 -9.09
CA LYS A 69 -9.57 44.23 -7.91
C LYS A 69 -11.04 43.92 -8.16
N LYS A 70 -11.50 42.71 -7.79
CA LYS A 70 -12.91 42.45 -7.41
C LYS A 70 -13.02 41.31 -6.40
N SER A 71 -13.95 41.48 -5.47
CA SER A 71 -14.21 40.61 -4.31
C SER A 71 -14.75 39.24 -4.70
N SER A 72 -14.16 38.15 -4.19
CA SER A 72 -14.74 36.80 -4.29
C SER A 72 -15.58 36.45 -3.06
N PHE A 73 -16.76 35.88 -3.30
CA PHE A 73 -17.61 35.31 -2.25
C PHE A 73 -17.01 33.99 -1.77
N SER A 74 -16.87 33.83 -0.45
CA SER A 74 -16.58 32.54 0.17
C SER A 74 -17.74 31.57 -0.05
N LYS A 75 -17.52 30.55 -0.89
CA LYS A 75 -18.38 29.35 -0.96
C LYS A 75 -17.71 28.23 -0.17
N THR A 76 -18.15 28.05 1.07
CA THR A 76 -17.73 26.94 1.93
C THR A 76 -18.32 25.62 1.42
N ASN A 77 -17.46 24.65 1.11
CA ASN A 77 -17.88 23.34 0.63
C ASN A 77 -18.57 22.53 1.73
N GLY A 78 -19.91 22.47 1.70
CA GLY A 78 -20.75 21.86 2.73
C GLY A 78 -20.66 20.34 2.93
N TRP A 79 -19.81 19.64 2.18
CA TRP A 79 -19.62 18.18 2.28
C TRP A 79 -18.99 17.74 3.61
N THR A 80 -18.06 18.52 4.16
CA THR A 80 -17.37 18.21 5.42
C THR A 80 -18.32 18.14 6.61
N ALA A 81 -19.45 18.86 6.57
CA ALA A 81 -20.45 18.87 7.64
C ALA A 81 -21.41 17.66 7.60
N ALA A 82 -21.64 17.07 6.41
CA ALA A 82 -22.56 15.95 6.25
C ALA A 82 -21.96 14.64 6.76
N VAL A 83 -20.73 14.33 6.35
CA VAL A 83 -19.99 13.13 6.83
C VAL A 83 -19.81 13.18 8.35
N LYS A 84 -19.49 14.36 8.90
CA LYS A 84 -19.26 14.56 10.33
C LYS A 84 -20.49 14.29 11.21
N ARG A 85 -21.71 14.33 10.65
CA ARG A 85 -22.97 14.19 11.43
C ARG A 85 -23.51 12.76 11.48
N VAL A 86 -23.07 11.86 10.59
CA VAL A 86 -23.51 10.45 10.55
C VAL A 86 -22.59 9.53 11.37
N VAL A 87 -21.34 9.96 11.60
CA VAL A 87 -20.25 9.14 12.17
C VAL A 87 -20.24 9.11 13.70
N SER A 88 -20.96 10.00 14.39
CA SER A 88 -20.90 10.13 15.86
C SER A 88 -21.75 9.14 16.68
N GLY A 89 -22.49 8.21 16.04
CA GLY A 89 -23.52 7.40 16.71
C GLY A 89 -23.55 5.90 16.39
N GLY A 90 -22.62 5.40 15.58
CA GLY A 90 -22.53 3.98 15.23
C GLY A 90 -21.12 3.44 15.44
N SER A 91 -20.99 2.16 15.77
CA SER A 91 -19.69 1.49 15.74
C SER A 91 -19.14 1.57 14.31
N MET A 92 -17.98 2.22 14.14
CA MET A 92 -17.30 2.45 12.84
C MET A 92 -17.19 1.19 12.00
N ARG A 93 -17.03 0.05 12.66
CA ARG A 93 -16.99 -1.29 12.09
C ARG A 93 -18.21 -1.63 11.22
N ARG A 94 -19.43 -1.16 11.56
CA ARG A 94 -20.63 -1.36 10.71
C ARG A 94 -20.63 -0.52 9.43
N ILE A 95 -19.84 0.55 9.38
CA ILE A 95 -19.62 1.35 8.17
C ILE A 95 -18.54 0.67 7.32
N HIS A 96 -17.47 0.18 7.96
CA HIS A 96 -16.42 -0.62 7.33
C HIS A 96 -16.96 -1.91 6.66
N GLU A 97 -17.82 -2.66 7.35
CA GLU A 97 -18.52 -3.86 6.83
C GLU A 97 -19.44 -3.58 5.62
N ARG A 98 -19.80 -2.30 5.37
CA ARG A 98 -20.53 -1.89 4.15
C ARG A 98 -19.61 -1.49 2.99
N VAL A 99 -18.33 -1.22 3.26
CA VAL A 99 -17.34 -0.78 2.25
C VAL A 99 -16.47 -1.95 1.76
N LEU A 100 -16.07 -2.85 2.66
CA LEU A 100 -15.37 -4.10 2.33
C LEU A 100 -16.30 -5.30 2.13
N GLY A 101 -17.59 -5.15 2.43
CA GLY A 101 -18.53 -6.28 2.52
C GLY A 101 -18.41 -7.06 3.84
N PRO A 102 -19.14 -8.19 3.98
CA PRO A 102 -19.18 -8.95 5.22
C PRO A 102 -17.86 -9.68 5.47
N SER A 103 -16.97 -9.07 6.24
CA SER A 103 -15.73 -9.71 6.71
C SER A 103 -16.05 -10.98 7.48
N LYS A 104 -15.45 -12.10 7.11
CA LYS A 104 -15.59 -13.36 7.83
C LYS A 104 -14.54 -13.45 8.94
N ILE A 105 -14.92 -14.05 10.07
CA ILE A 105 -14.05 -14.25 11.24
C ILE A 105 -13.68 -15.74 11.32
N GLY A 106 -12.43 -16.02 11.69
CA GLY A 106 -11.87 -17.36 11.76
C GLY A 106 -11.09 -17.71 10.49
N ILE A 107 -11.04 -19.00 10.18
CA ILE A 107 -10.24 -19.57 9.09
C ILE A 107 -11.22 -20.28 8.14
N SER A 108 -10.91 -20.36 6.84
CA SER A 108 -11.73 -21.16 5.91
C SER A 108 -11.78 -22.62 6.38
N SER A 109 -12.88 -23.32 6.13
CA SER A 109 -12.95 -24.77 6.36
C SER A 109 -12.18 -25.59 5.30
N SER A 110 -11.38 -24.92 4.47
CA SER A 110 -10.52 -25.55 3.47
C SER A 110 -9.33 -26.27 4.11
N THR A 111 -8.96 -27.38 3.48
CA THR A 111 -7.74 -28.14 3.75
C THR A 111 -6.50 -27.60 3.02
N SER A 112 -6.63 -26.49 2.28
CA SER A 112 -5.50 -25.87 1.59
C SER A 112 -4.51 -25.26 2.58
N ASP A 113 -3.24 -25.28 2.19
CA ASP A 113 -2.16 -24.57 2.87
C ASP A 113 -2.47 -23.08 3.05
N ILE A 114 -2.01 -22.52 4.16
CA ILE A 114 -2.13 -21.10 4.51
C ILE A 114 -0.77 -20.44 4.34
N TRP A 115 -0.70 -19.35 3.58
CA TRP A 115 0.51 -18.54 3.45
C TRP A 115 0.36 -17.25 4.25
N LEU A 116 1.35 -16.94 5.08
CA LEU A 116 1.41 -15.72 5.88
C LEU A 116 2.82 -15.14 5.75
N LEU A 117 2.96 -13.96 5.13
CA LEU A 117 4.23 -13.23 4.95
C LEU A 117 5.43 -14.16 4.60
N GLY A 118 5.34 -14.93 3.52
CA GLY A 118 6.42 -15.82 3.06
C GLY A 118 6.59 -17.15 3.81
N LEU A 119 5.75 -17.46 4.81
CA LEU A 119 5.73 -18.78 5.48
C LEU A 119 4.47 -19.56 5.10
N CYS A 120 4.65 -20.84 4.79
CA CYS A 120 3.57 -21.80 4.53
C CYS A 120 3.24 -22.61 5.79
N TYR A 121 1.95 -22.74 6.10
CA TYR A 121 1.39 -23.65 7.08
C TYR A 121 0.58 -24.72 6.35
N LYS A 122 1.06 -25.96 6.39
CA LYS A 122 0.41 -27.08 5.71
C LYS A 122 -0.80 -27.56 6.50
N ILE A 123 -1.98 -27.52 5.88
CA ILE A 123 -3.25 -27.90 6.53
C ILE A 123 -3.73 -29.29 6.07
N SER A 124 -3.15 -29.84 5.00
CA SER A 124 -3.59 -31.07 4.37
C SER A 124 -3.40 -32.32 5.25
N GLN A 125 -4.46 -33.14 5.33
CA GLN A 125 -4.45 -34.43 6.03
C GLN A 125 -3.94 -35.56 5.12
N GLU A 126 -2.64 -35.58 4.78
CA GLU A 126 -2.05 -36.79 4.15
C GLU A 126 -0.86 -37.33 4.94
N SER A 127 -1.08 -38.53 5.51
CA SER A 127 -0.20 -39.38 6.32
C SER A 127 0.07 -38.94 7.79
N SER A 128 -0.47 -39.74 8.73
CA SER A 128 -0.14 -39.80 10.18
C SER A 128 -0.66 -38.73 11.15
N GLY A 129 -1.95 -38.38 11.05
CA GLY A 129 -2.78 -38.09 12.23
C GLY A 129 -3.26 -36.65 12.43
N ASP A 130 -4.42 -36.53 13.07
CA ASP A 130 -5.17 -35.28 13.36
C ASP A 130 -4.37 -34.24 14.17
N VAL A 131 -3.30 -34.70 14.84
CA VAL A 131 -2.39 -33.89 15.65
C VAL A 131 -1.57 -32.91 14.80
N ASP A 132 -1.13 -33.28 13.60
CA ASP A 132 -0.19 -32.47 12.81
C ASP A 132 -0.88 -31.27 12.15
N ALA A 133 -2.06 -31.48 11.55
CA ALA A 133 -2.89 -30.38 11.02
C ALA A 133 -3.32 -29.42 12.15
N THR A 134 -3.64 -29.95 13.34
CA THR A 134 -3.93 -29.13 14.53
C THR A 134 -2.71 -28.31 14.98
N SER A 135 -1.51 -28.91 14.91
CA SER A 135 -0.23 -28.24 15.20
C SER A 135 0.07 -27.11 14.21
N ALA A 136 -0.06 -27.36 12.91
CA ALA A 136 0.13 -26.34 11.87
C ALA A 136 -0.85 -25.17 12.01
N LEU A 137 -2.12 -25.45 12.33
CA LEU A 137 -3.14 -24.43 12.58
C LEU A 137 -2.85 -23.61 13.84
N ALA A 138 -2.32 -24.24 14.90
CA ALA A 138 -1.88 -23.56 16.11
C ALA A 138 -0.66 -22.66 15.85
N ALA A 139 0.32 -23.14 15.07
CA ALA A 139 1.49 -22.37 14.66
C ALA A 139 1.12 -21.16 13.78
N PHE A 140 0.16 -21.32 12.87
CA PHE A 140 -0.42 -20.19 12.10
C PHE A 140 -1.07 -19.16 13.01
N LYS A 141 -1.94 -19.59 13.94
CA LYS A 141 -2.62 -18.69 14.89
C LYS A 141 -1.61 -17.92 15.75
N GLN A 142 -0.58 -18.59 16.25
CA GLN A 142 0.50 -17.97 17.02
C GLN A 142 1.29 -16.94 16.18
N ASP A 143 1.54 -17.24 14.90
CA ASP A 143 2.23 -16.30 14.00
C ASP A 143 1.38 -15.08 13.68
N PHE A 144 0.10 -15.28 13.37
CA PHE A 144 -0.86 -14.20 13.14
C PHE A 144 -0.96 -13.29 14.37
N SER A 145 -1.15 -13.87 15.56
CA SER A 145 -1.24 -13.10 16.81
C SER A 145 0.07 -12.48 17.29
N SER A 146 1.20 -12.85 16.66
CA SER A 146 2.50 -12.20 16.89
C SER A 146 2.74 -10.99 15.98
N ARG A 147 1.90 -10.78 14.95
CA ARG A 147 2.05 -9.65 14.05
C ARG A 147 1.59 -8.38 14.76
N ILE A 148 2.46 -7.37 14.77
CA ILE A 148 2.13 -6.02 15.23
C ILE A 148 0.91 -5.47 14.48
N LEU A 149 -0.16 -5.23 15.21
CA LEU A 149 -1.34 -4.46 14.83
C LEU A 149 -1.16 -3.01 15.28
N MET A 150 -1.57 -2.06 14.43
CA MET A 150 -1.78 -0.67 14.83
C MET A 150 -3.16 -0.23 14.41
N THR A 151 -3.87 0.42 15.33
CA THR A 151 -5.27 0.83 15.17
C THR A 151 -5.40 2.33 15.35
N TYR A 152 -6.59 2.88 15.12
CA TYR A 152 -6.91 4.25 15.46
C TYR A 152 -6.67 4.53 16.95
N ARG A 153 -6.03 5.66 17.23
CA ARG A 153 -5.71 6.11 18.59
C ARG A 153 -6.44 7.42 18.89
N LYS A 154 -6.62 7.70 20.19
CA LYS A 154 -7.20 8.94 20.70
C LYS A 154 -6.51 9.39 21.98
N GLY A 155 -6.46 10.70 22.21
CA GLY A 155 -5.82 11.30 23.37
C GLY A 155 -4.30 11.48 23.23
N PHE A 156 -3.76 11.35 22.02
CA PHE A 156 -2.40 11.79 21.71
C PHE A 156 -2.34 13.32 21.57
N ASP A 157 -1.13 13.89 21.67
CA ASP A 157 -0.89 15.33 21.54
C ASP A 157 -1.30 15.86 20.16
N ALA A 158 -1.72 17.13 20.08
CA ALA A 158 -2.24 17.69 18.82
C ALA A 158 -1.18 17.64 17.70
N ILE A 159 -1.57 17.17 16.52
CA ILE A 159 -0.63 17.06 15.38
C ILE A 159 -0.33 18.46 14.82
N GLY A 160 0.88 18.97 15.07
CA GLY A 160 1.31 20.31 14.69
C GLY A 160 0.34 21.41 15.16
N GLU A 161 0.14 22.44 14.34
CA GLU A 161 -0.76 23.58 14.62
C GLU A 161 -2.27 23.24 14.58
N THR A 162 -2.64 21.95 14.51
CA THR A 162 -4.05 21.53 14.44
C THR A 162 -4.65 21.33 15.83
N LYS A 163 -5.93 20.90 15.88
CA LYS A 163 -6.61 20.46 17.11
C LYS A 163 -6.94 18.97 17.08
N ILE A 164 -6.23 18.20 16.26
CA ILE A 164 -6.54 16.79 16.01
C ILE A 164 -5.71 15.92 16.96
N THR A 165 -6.40 15.31 17.92
CA THR A 165 -5.86 14.42 18.97
C THR A 165 -6.38 12.97 18.83
N SER A 166 -6.90 12.63 17.65
CA SER A 166 -7.29 11.27 17.27
C SER A 166 -7.27 11.10 15.76
N ASP A 167 -6.82 9.93 15.29
CA ASP A 167 -6.76 9.60 13.87
C ASP A 167 -7.96 8.78 13.37
N ALA A 168 -8.96 8.58 14.24
CA ALA A 168 -10.19 7.90 13.89
C ALA A 168 -10.86 8.50 12.64
N CYS A 169 -11.29 7.62 11.74
CA CYS A 169 -11.94 7.92 10.45
C CYS A 169 -11.05 8.48 9.33
N TRP A 170 -9.75 8.76 9.57
CA TRP A 170 -8.85 9.26 8.52
C TRP A 170 -7.50 8.54 8.46
N GLY A 171 -6.91 8.17 9.60
CA GLY A 171 -5.57 7.60 9.72
C GLY A 171 -5.34 6.19 9.18
N CYS A 172 -6.34 5.54 8.55
CA CYS A 172 -6.29 4.09 8.26
C CYS A 172 -5.10 3.68 7.38
N MET A 173 -4.77 4.49 6.36
CA MET A 173 -3.60 4.27 5.49
C MET A 173 -2.28 4.46 6.24
N LEU A 174 -2.23 5.41 7.19
CA LEU A 174 -1.05 5.62 8.03
C LEU A 174 -0.86 4.40 8.94
N ARG A 175 -1.92 3.90 9.59
CA ARG A 175 -1.86 2.69 10.44
C ARG A 175 -1.51 1.42 9.66
N SER A 176 -2.09 1.19 8.49
CA SER A 176 -1.76 0.03 7.66
C SER A 176 -0.31 0.06 7.16
N SER A 177 0.21 1.25 6.82
CA SER A 177 1.61 1.40 6.46
C SER A 177 2.58 1.28 7.65
N GLN A 178 2.23 1.82 8.82
CA GLN A 178 3.00 1.62 10.06
C GLN A 178 3.12 0.13 10.41
N MET A 179 2.05 -0.65 10.27
CA MET A 179 2.11 -2.10 10.47
C MET A 179 3.10 -2.78 9.51
N LEU A 180 3.10 -2.43 8.23
CA LEU A 180 4.03 -2.99 7.23
C LEU A 180 5.50 -2.68 7.57
N VAL A 181 5.81 -1.42 7.91
CA VAL A 181 7.18 -1.02 8.30
C VAL A 181 7.59 -1.64 9.64
N ALA A 182 6.65 -1.79 10.58
CA ALA A 182 6.89 -2.48 11.84
C ALA A 182 7.24 -3.97 11.62
N GLN A 183 6.61 -4.67 10.66
CA GLN A 183 7.05 -6.03 10.30
C GLN A 183 8.45 -6.04 9.68
N ALA A 184 8.81 -5.05 8.86
CA ALA A 184 10.16 -4.95 8.28
C ALA A 184 11.24 -4.83 9.37
N LEU A 185 11.02 -3.94 10.34
CA LEU A 185 11.89 -3.78 11.52
C LEU A 185 11.94 -5.06 12.38
N LEU A 186 10.80 -5.71 12.60
CA LEU A 186 10.70 -6.97 13.33
C LEU A 186 11.48 -8.09 12.63
N PHE A 187 11.35 -8.21 11.31
CA PHE A 187 12.07 -9.21 10.51
C PHE A 187 13.56 -8.92 10.45
N HIS A 188 13.97 -7.65 10.44
CA HIS A 188 15.37 -7.25 10.50
C HIS A 188 16.01 -7.57 11.86
N ARG A 189 15.37 -7.19 12.98
CA ARG A 189 15.97 -7.29 14.33
C ARG A 189 15.77 -8.63 15.02
N LEU A 190 14.65 -9.31 14.76
CA LEU A 190 14.25 -10.54 15.46
C LEU A 190 14.01 -11.73 14.51
N GLY A 191 13.94 -11.49 13.21
CA GLY A 191 13.74 -12.52 12.19
C GLY A 191 12.28 -12.90 11.95
N ARG A 192 11.99 -13.43 10.76
CA ARG A 192 10.64 -13.87 10.35
C ARG A 192 10.06 -14.97 11.26
N SER A 193 10.92 -15.79 11.84
CA SER A 193 10.54 -16.88 12.77
C SER A 193 10.15 -16.39 14.17
N TRP A 194 10.41 -15.13 14.54
CA TRP A 194 10.03 -14.61 15.86
C TRP A 194 8.51 -14.68 16.08
N ARG A 195 8.14 -15.02 17.32
CA ARG A 195 6.77 -15.07 17.83
C ARG A 195 6.73 -14.30 19.14
N LYS A 196 5.63 -13.59 19.39
CA LYS A 196 5.45 -12.81 20.62
C LYS A 196 5.46 -13.73 21.83
N PRO A 197 6.29 -13.48 22.86
CA PRO A 197 6.24 -14.21 24.12
C PRO A 197 4.88 -14.11 24.80
N SER A 198 4.42 -15.23 25.36
CA SER A 198 3.22 -15.31 26.21
C SER A 198 3.45 -14.79 27.63
N GLN A 199 4.70 -14.74 28.06
CA GLN A 199 5.15 -14.29 29.38
C GLN A 199 6.10 -13.10 29.23
N LYS A 200 6.21 -12.31 30.30
CA LYS A 200 7.12 -11.18 30.44
C LYS A 200 8.38 -11.61 31.23
N PRO A 201 9.51 -10.89 31.17
CA PRO A 201 9.77 -9.67 30.38
C PRO A 201 9.77 -9.94 28.88
N PHE A 202 9.45 -8.92 28.08
CA PHE A 202 9.56 -9.00 26.62
C PHE A 202 10.98 -8.72 26.12
N ASP A 203 11.28 -9.12 24.88
CA ASP A 203 12.55 -8.79 24.22
C ASP A 203 12.72 -7.26 24.11
N LEU A 204 13.87 -6.73 24.55
CA LEU A 204 14.18 -5.29 24.47
C LEU A 204 14.00 -4.75 23.05
N ALA A 205 14.54 -5.45 22.05
CA ALA A 205 14.41 -5.06 20.65
C ALA A 205 12.95 -4.97 20.15
N TYR A 206 12.02 -5.77 20.70
CA TYR A 206 10.60 -5.70 20.38
C TYR A 206 9.93 -4.47 21.02
N ILE A 207 10.27 -4.15 22.28
CA ILE A 207 9.77 -2.95 22.96
C ILE A 207 10.29 -1.68 22.29
N GLU A 208 11.58 -1.64 21.93
CA GLU A 208 12.18 -0.56 21.15
C GLU A 208 11.51 -0.39 19.77
N ILE A 209 11.18 -1.48 19.06
CA ILE A 209 10.40 -1.38 17.81
C ILE A 209 9.05 -0.73 18.09
N LEU A 210 8.26 -1.20 19.06
CA LEU A 210 6.95 -0.61 19.34
C LEU A 210 7.04 0.85 19.79
N HIS A 211 8.06 1.21 20.57
CA HIS A 211 8.33 2.59 21.00
C HIS A 211 8.52 3.55 19.82
N GLN A 212 9.17 3.11 18.73
CA GLN A 212 9.34 3.94 17.53
C GLN A 212 8.01 4.32 16.86
N PHE A 213 6.92 3.58 17.09
CA PHE A 213 5.58 3.84 16.53
C PHE A 213 4.57 4.38 17.55
N GLY A 214 5.03 4.84 18.72
CA GLY A 214 4.17 5.55 19.68
C GLY A 214 3.51 6.80 19.06
N ASP A 215 2.36 7.21 19.58
CA ASP A 215 1.62 8.38 19.06
C ASP A 215 2.14 9.70 19.65
N SER A 216 3.43 9.96 19.51
CA SER A 216 4.11 11.16 20.00
C SER A 216 5.16 11.64 18.99
N GLU A 217 5.45 12.93 18.95
CA GLU A 217 6.52 13.50 18.10
C GLU A 217 7.91 12.94 18.46
N THR A 218 8.09 12.45 19.70
CA THR A 218 9.33 11.77 20.14
C THR A 218 9.54 10.39 19.50
N SER A 219 8.46 9.72 19.08
CA SER A 219 8.50 8.41 18.43
C SER A 219 8.77 8.57 16.93
N ALA A 220 9.91 8.07 16.47
CA ALA A 220 10.46 8.30 15.13
C ALA A 220 9.49 8.09 13.95
N PHE A 221 8.61 7.09 14.06
CA PHE A 221 7.66 6.65 13.05
C PHE A 221 6.20 6.85 13.50
N SER A 222 5.98 7.80 14.40
CA SER A 222 4.66 8.22 14.85
C SER A 222 3.79 8.78 13.73
N ILE A 223 2.49 8.86 14.00
CA ILE A 223 1.56 9.51 13.08
C ILE A 223 1.89 10.99 12.86
N HIS A 224 2.40 11.69 13.88
CA HIS A 224 2.85 13.08 13.80
C HIS A 224 4.00 13.23 12.80
N ASN A 225 5.07 12.44 12.98
CA ASN A 225 6.24 12.47 12.11
C ASN A 225 5.93 12.04 10.67
N LEU A 226 5.01 11.08 10.48
CA LEU A 226 4.53 10.70 9.14
C LEU A 226 3.72 11.82 8.45
N VAL A 227 2.82 12.49 9.19
CA VAL A 227 2.06 13.63 8.65
C VAL A 227 2.99 14.78 8.27
N GLU A 228 4.01 15.06 9.08
CA GLU A 228 5.01 16.09 8.80
C GLU A 228 5.82 15.78 7.53
N ALA A 229 6.46 14.60 7.47
CA ALA A 229 7.30 14.18 6.35
C ALA A 229 6.52 13.99 5.04
N GLY A 230 5.22 13.71 5.13
CA GLY A 230 4.33 13.48 3.99
C GLY A 230 3.62 14.72 3.44
N LYS A 231 3.84 15.93 3.99
CA LYS A 231 3.18 17.17 3.54
C LYS A 231 3.27 17.40 2.02
N ASN A 232 4.44 17.17 1.44
CA ASN A 232 4.70 17.36 0.01
C ASN A 232 3.96 16.34 -0.88
N TYR A 233 3.45 15.25 -0.30
CA TYR A 233 2.63 14.22 -0.96
C TYR A 233 1.15 14.30 -0.53
N GLY A 234 0.73 15.43 0.05
CA GLY A 234 -0.65 15.70 0.42
C GLY A 234 -1.12 15.08 1.75
N LEU A 235 -0.23 14.52 2.57
CA LEU A 235 -0.63 14.18 3.94
C LEU A 235 -0.93 15.46 4.73
N ALA A 236 -2.08 15.44 5.41
CA ALA A 236 -2.46 16.43 6.38
C ALA A 236 -3.31 15.74 7.46
N ALA A 237 -3.25 16.22 8.69
CA ALA A 237 -4.07 15.68 9.76
C ALA A 237 -5.56 15.86 9.43
N GLY A 238 -6.33 14.77 9.47
CA GLY A 238 -7.74 14.74 9.06
C GLY A 238 -7.99 14.34 7.59
N SER A 239 -6.95 14.21 6.76
CA SER A 239 -7.05 13.81 5.36
C SER A 239 -6.65 12.35 5.14
N TRP A 240 -7.22 11.71 4.13
CA TRP A 240 -6.79 10.40 3.65
C TRP A 240 -5.91 10.55 2.39
N VAL A 241 -4.94 9.66 2.22
CA VAL A 241 -4.09 9.58 1.03
C VAL A 241 -4.00 8.14 0.51
N GLY A 242 -3.70 7.99 -0.78
CA GLY A 242 -3.52 6.68 -1.41
C GLY A 242 -2.16 6.03 -1.13
N PRO A 243 -1.98 4.74 -1.49
CA PRO A 243 -0.76 3.97 -1.25
C PRO A 243 0.51 4.63 -1.80
N TYR A 244 0.48 5.20 -3.01
CA TYR A 244 1.63 5.88 -3.61
C TYR A 244 2.18 7.01 -2.74
N ALA A 245 1.32 7.99 -2.37
CA ALA A 245 1.68 9.10 -1.51
C ALA A 245 2.19 8.62 -0.14
N MET A 246 1.61 7.55 0.41
CA MET A 246 2.06 6.94 1.65
C MET A 246 3.48 6.36 1.52
N CYS A 247 3.79 5.63 0.44
CA CYS A 247 5.13 5.10 0.17
C CYS A 247 6.19 6.22 0.02
N ARG A 248 5.88 7.28 -0.74
CA ARG A 248 6.79 8.43 -0.89
C ARG A 248 7.00 9.18 0.45
N SER A 249 5.98 9.23 1.30
CA SER A 249 6.10 9.82 2.65
C SER A 249 6.98 8.99 3.58
N TRP A 250 7.00 7.66 3.47
CA TRP A 250 7.95 6.80 4.19
C TRP A 250 9.39 7.02 3.73
N GLU A 251 9.63 7.18 2.43
CA GLU A 251 10.96 7.52 1.91
C GLU A 251 11.43 8.89 2.42
N SER A 252 10.53 9.88 2.43
CA SER A 252 10.77 11.22 3.01
C SER A 252 11.14 11.13 4.49
N LEU A 253 10.34 10.44 5.30
CA LEU A 253 10.59 10.28 6.73
C LEU A 253 11.91 9.56 7.04
N ALA A 254 12.20 8.49 6.29
CA ALA A 254 13.45 7.75 6.41
C ALA A 254 14.68 8.60 6.09
N ARG A 255 14.56 9.51 5.11
CA ARG A 255 15.60 10.49 4.74
C ARG A 255 15.80 11.52 5.87
N SER A 256 14.74 12.18 6.33
CA SER A 256 14.82 13.19 7.40
C SER A 256 15.38 12.61 8.71
N LYS A 257 14.92 11.43 9.16
CA LYS A 257 15.45 10.80 10.38
C LYS A 257 16.89 10.28 10.25
N ARG A 258 17.42 10.16 9.03
CA ARG A 258 18.85 9.87 8.75
C ARG A 258 19.73 11.13 8.74
N GLU A 259 19.14 12.30 8.52
CA GLU A 259 19.82 13.60 8.58
C GLU A 259 19.87 14.13 10.02
N GLU A 260 18.83 13.87 10.82
CA GLU A 260 18.76 14.22 12.25
C GLU A 260 19.76 13.44 13.14
N ASN A 261 20.11 12.20 12.78
CA ASN A 261 20.95 11.33 13.61
C ASN A 261 22.40 11.27 13.11
N ASP A 262 23.33 11.60 14.01
CA ASP A 262 24.73 11.20 13.85
C ASP A 262 24.90 9.68 13.98
N LEU A 263 26.04 9.19 13.47
CA LEU A 263 26.21 7.86 12.86
C LEU A 263 25.84 6.60 13.69
N GLU A 264 25.61 6.73 15.01
CA GLU A 264 25.51 5.59 15.94
C GLU A 264 24.10 5.00 16.11
N CYS A 265 23.03 5.74 15.79
CA CYS A 265 21.64 5.26 15.97
C CYS A 265 20.77 5.44 14.71
N GLN A 266 20.94 4.55 13.73
CA GLN A 266 20.05 4.47 12.58
C GLN A 266 18.69 3.87 12.98
N LEU A 267 17.72 4.75 13.31
CA LEU A 267 16.37 4.37 13.76
C LEU A 267 15.65 3.44 12.76
N LEU A 268 15.83 3.67 11.46
CA LEU A 268 15.47 2.73 10.39
C LEU A 268 16.77 2.15 9.79
N PRO A 269 17.16 0.91 10.10
CA PRO A 269 18.41 0.30 9.66
C PRO A 269 18.32 -0.30 8.24
N MET A 270 17.49 0.29 7.38
CA MET A 270 17.23 -0.18 6.02
C MET A 270 16.93 0.98 5.06
N ALA A 271 17.45 0.87 3.84
CA ALA A 271 17.13 1.81 2.76
C ALA A 271 15.67 1.62 2.33
N VAL A 272 14.91 2.71 2.21
CA VAL A 272 13.56 2.68 1.63
C VAL A 272 13.69 2.95 0.14
N TYR A 273 13.20 2.02 -0.69
CA TYR A 273 13.18 2.16 -2.14
C TYR A 273 11.73 2.02 -2.63
N VAL A 274 11.15 3.12 -3.10
CA VAL A 274 9.83 3.14 -3.72
C VAL A 274 9.96 2.88 -5.21
N VAL A 275 9.39 1.76 -5.67
CA VAL A 275 9.41 1.37 -7.09
C VAL A 275 8.14 1.87 -7.76
N SER A 276 8.18 3.12 -8.22
CA SER A 276 7.21 3.68 -9.18
C SER A 276 7.64 3.39 -10.63
N GLY A 277 6.84 3.85 -11.61
CA GLY A 277 7.21 3.89 -13.02
C GLY A 277 8.20 5.04 -13.30
N ASP A 278 7.82 5.93 -14.23
CA ASP A 278 8.52 7.18 -14.53
C ASP A 278 8.94 7.94 -13.25
N GLU A 279 10.03 8.73 -13.29
CA GLU A 279 10.74 9.26 -12.09
C GLU A 279 9.85 9.99 -11.05
N ASP A 280 8.72 10.58 -11.48
CA ASP A 280 7.76 11.28 -10.61
C ASP A 280 6.53 10.42 -10.19
N GLY A 281 6.32 9.25 -10.79
CA GLY A 281 5.14 8.38 -10.60
C GLY A 281 3.80 8.92 -11.13
N GLU A 282 3.67 10.23 -11.30
CA GLU A 282 2.47 10.95 -11.76
C GLU A 282 1.96 10.55 -13.16
N ARG A 283 2.82 9.96 -14.00
CA ARG A 283 2.51 9.58 -15.39
C ARG A 283 2.01 8.13 -15.56
N GLY A 284 1.96 7.37 -14.46
CA GLY A 284 1.74 5.93 -14.51
C GLY A 284 2.98 5.18 -15.00
N GLY A 285 2.78 3.94 -15.44
CA GLY A 285 3.85 3.04 -15.90
C GLY A 285 3.82 1.68 -15.19
N ALA A 286 4.50 0.69 -15.76
CA ALA A 286 4.75 -0.58 -15.08
C ALA A 286 6.00 -0.42 -14.20
N PRO A 287 5.94 -0.60 -12.87
CA PRO A 287 7.11 -0.48 -12.02
C PRO A 287 8.12 -1.58 -12.34
N VAL A 288 9.39 -1.19 -12.54
CA VAL A 288 10.50 -2.09 -12.86
C VAL A 288 11.51 -2.06 -11.73
N VAL A 289 11.87 -3.23 -11.21
CA VAL A 289 12.91 -3.38 -10.17
C VAL A 289 14.25 -3.65 -10.85
N CYS A 290 15.20 -2.73 -10.73
CA CYS A 290 16.57 -2.90 -11.23
C CYS A 290 17.53 -3.19 -10.06
N ILE A 291 18.48 -4.10 -10.26
CA ILE A 291 19.48 -4.46 -9.23
C ILE A 291 20.47 -3.30 -9.03
N GLU A 292 20.79 -2.60 -10.11
CA GLU A 292 21.68 -1.45 -10.18
C GLU A 292 21.11 -0.28 -9.39
N ASP A 293 19.82 0.03 -9.56
CA ASP A 293 19.13 1.07 -8.80
C ASP A 293 19.00 0.72 -7.32
N ALA A 294 18.64 -0.52 -6.99
CA ALA A 294 18.62 -0.99 -5.61
C ALA A 294 20.01 -0.93 -4.94
N SER A 295 21.08 -1.21 -5.70
CA SER A 295 22.47 -1.09 -5.22
C SER A 295 22.87 0.38 -5.04
N ARG A 296 22.44 1.28 -5.94
CA ARG A 296 22.62 2.74 -5.82
C ARG A 296 21.92 3.29 -4.57
N HIS A 297 20.65 2.91 -4.34
CA HIS A 297 19.93 3.27 -3.12
C HIS A 297 20.63 2.78 -1.84
N CYS A 298 21.19 1.57 -1.83
CA CYS A 298 22.01 1.09 -0.71
C CYS A 298 23.28 1.91 -0.52
N PHE A 299 23.98 2.23 -1.60
CA PHE A 299 25.24 2.95 -1.56
C PHE A 299 25.05 4.39 -1.06
N GLU A 300 24.05 5.10 -1.55
CA GLU A 300 23.63 6.42 -1.06
C GLU A 300 23.20 6.36 0.41
N PHE A 301 22.35 5.40 0.77
CA PHE A 301 21.91 5.19 2.16
C PHE A 301 23.08 4.88 3.10
N SER A 302 24.07 4.09 2.68
CA SER A 302 25.27 3.81 3.47
C SER A 302 26.22 5.01 3.64
N ARG A 303 25.90 6.19 3.09
CA ARG A 303 26.83 7.33 2.94
C ARG A 303 28.11 6.92 2.19
N HIS A 304 27.98 6.07 1.17
CA HIS A 304 29.07 5.53 0.34
C HIS A 304 30.04 4.59 1.08
N GLN A 305 29.61 3.97 2.19
CA GLN A 305 30.44 3.10 3.03
C GLN A 305 30.27 1.59 2.74
N ALA A 306 29.15 1.18 2.11
CA ALA A 306 28.85 -0.21 1.80
C ALA A 306 28.04 -0.34 0.50
N ASP A 307 28.38 -1.34 -0.32
CA ASP A 307 27.67 -1.65 -1.58
C ASP A 307 26.24 -2.15 -1.35
N TRP A 308 25.92 -2.58 -0.13
CA TRP A 308 24.60 -3.09 0.23
C TRP A 308 24.23 -2.77 1.68
N THR A 309 22.95 -2.44 1.88
CA THR A 309 22.28 -2.35 3.18
C THR A 309 20.92 -3.05 3.07
N PRO A 310 20.29 -3.51 4.17
CA PRO A 310 18.93 -4.04 4.10
C PRO A 310 17.99 -3.07 3.37
N ILE A 311 17.10 -3.57 2.51
CA ILE A 311 16.14 -2.76 1.74
C ILE A 311 14.71 -3.06 2.20
N LEU A 312 13.94 -2.00 2.43
CA LEU A 312 12.48 -1.99 2.39
C LEU A 312 12.04 -1.53 1.00
N LEU A 313 11.58 -2.48 0.19
CA LEU A 313 11.06 -2.24 -1.15
C LEU A 313 9.55 -2.00 -1.05
N LEU A 314 9.07 -0.88 -1.61
CA LEU A 314 7.65 -0.53 -1.64
C LEU A 314 7.19 -0.37 -3.09
N VAL A 315 6.25 -1.20 -3.52
CA VAL A 315 5.76 -1.23 -4.91
C VAL A 315 4.29 -0.80 -4.95
N PRO A 316 4.00 0.52 -5.08
CA PRO A 316 2.65 1.03 -5.29
C PRO A 316 2.11 0.66 -6.67
N LEU A 317 0.85 0.23 -6.74
CA LEU A 317 0.21 -0.36 -7.91
C LEU A 317 -1.25 0.10 -8.05
N VAL A 318 -1.73 0.11 -9.29
CA VAL A 318 -3.15 0.20 -9.65
C VAL A 318 -3.49 -0.97 -10.56
N LEU A 319 -4.18 -1.98 -10.03
CA LEU A 319 -4.40 -3.28 -10.68
C LEU A 319 -5.75 -3.42 -11.39
N GLY A 320 -6.46 -2.30 -11.60
CA GLY A 320 -7.77 -2.25 -12.24
C GLY A 320 -8.44 -0.88 -12.02
N LEU A 321 -9.66 -0.73 -12.52
CA LEU A 321 -10.45 0.52 -12.37
C LEU A 321 -11.28 0.48 -11.08
N ASP A 322 -12.31 -0.38 -11.03
CA ASP A 322 -13.21 -0.51 -9.86
C ASP A 322 -12.85 -1.68 -8.93
N LYS A 323 -12.17 -2.69 -9.48
CA LYS A 323 -11.75 -3.93 -8.80
C LYS A 323 -10.45 -4.43 -9.41
N VAL A 324 -9.71 -5.26 -8.67
CA VAL A 324 -8.53 -5.96 -9.20
C VAL A 324 -8.91 -6.76 -10.46
N ASN A 325 -8.14 -6.61 -11.52
CA ASN A 325 -8.31 -7.40 -12.74
C ASN A 325 -7.99 -8.88 -12.45
N PRO A 326 -8.89 -9.83 -12.77
CA PRO A 326 -8.67 -11.26 -12.54
C PRO A 326 -7.33 -11.82 -13.03
N ARG A 327 -6.71 -11.19 -14.06
CA ARG A 327 -5.38 -11.57 -14.56
C ARG A 327 -4.27 -11.46 -13.50
N TYR A 328 -4.38 -10.56 -12.52
CA TYR A 328 -3.36 -10.35 -11.48
C TYR A 328 -3.57 -11.20 -10.23
N ILE A 329 -4.73 -11.86 -10.10
CA ILE A 329 -5.11 -12.67 -8.92
C ILE A 329 -4.07 -13.76 -8.60
N PRO A 330 -3.58 -14.57 -9.57
CA PRO A 330 -2.54 -15.57 -9.29
C PRO A 330 -1.21 -14.96 -8.85
N SER A 331 -0.83 -13.81 -9.40
CA SER A 331 0.42 -13.11 -9.04
C SER A 331 0.36 -12.50 -7.64
N LEU A 332 -0.82 -11.97 -7.24
CA LEU A 332 -1.07 -11.51 -5.87
C LEU A 332 -1.04 -12.67 -4.86
N GLN A 333 -1.65 -13.82 -5.19
CA GLN A 333 -1.56 -15.03 -4.36
C GLN A 333 -0.10 -15.48 -4.21
N ALA A 334 0.64 -15.59 -5.33
CA ALA A 334 2.03 -16.02 -5.33
C ALA A 334 2.96 -15.08 -4.55
N THR A 335 2.66 -13.78 -4.50
CA THR A 335 3.42 -12.79 -3.73
C THR A 335 3.53 -13.15 -2.23
N PHE A 336 2.49 -13.76 -1.63
CA PHE A 336 2.53 -14.21 -0.24
C PHE A 336 3.42 -15.43 0.01
N THR A 337 3.90 -16.10 -1.05
CA THR A 337 4.81 -17.24 -0.97
C THR A 337 6.30 -16.83 -0.91
N PHE A 338 6.61 -15.58 -1.28
CA PHE A 338 7.99 -15.10 -1.32
C PHE A 338 8.54 -14.86 0.10
N PRO A 339 9.71 -15.39 0.49
CA PRO A 339 10.30 -15.19 1.83
C PRO A 339 10.54 -13.72 2.22
N GLN A 340 10.61 -12.82 1.23
CA GLN A 340 10.79 -11.38 1.38
C GLN A 340 9.47 -10.65 1.66
N CYS A 341 8.31 -11.30 1.51
CA CYS A 341 7.00 -10.65 1.53
C CYS A 341 6.67 -10.01 2.88
N LEU A 342 6.42 -8.70 2.85
CA LEU A 342 5.86 -7.92 3.96
C LEU A 342 4.35 -7.71 3.82
N GLY A 343 3.70 -8.37 2.87
CA GLY A 343 2.26 -8.23 2.62
C GLY A 343 1.93 -6.96 1.84
N ILE A 344 0.68 -6.53 1.94
CA ILE A 344 0.09 -5.50 1.08
C ILE A 344 -0.68 -4.50 1.94
N LEU A 345 -0.43 -3.20 1.76
CA LEU A 345 -1.29 -2.14 2.26
C LEU A 345 -2.18 -1.61 1.13
N GLY A 346 -3.41 -1.23 1.42
CA GLY A 346 -4.35 -0.75 0.41
C GLY A 346 -5.76 -0.62 0.94
N GLY A 347 -6.73 -0.47 0.05
CA GLY A 347 -8.14 -0.32 0.39
C GLY A 347 -8.69 1.09 0.14
N LYS A 348 -10.01 1.17 0.05
CA LYS A 348 -10.77 2.39 -0.27
C LYS A 348 -10.51 3.53 0.72
N PRO A 349 -10.76 4.80 0.34
CA PRO A 349 -10.73 5.93 1.26
C PRO A 349 -11.53 5.67 2.56
N GLY A 350 -10.86 5.73 3.71
CA GLY A 350 -11.46 5.45 5.02
C GLY A 350 -11.69 3.97 5.35
N ALA A 351 -11.17 3.03 4.55
CA ALA A 351 -11.29 1.59 4.72
C ALA A 351 -9.98 0.84 4.38
N SER A 352 -8.82 1.42 4.74
CA SER A 352 -7.52 0.79 4.45
C SER A 352 -7.18 -0.30 5.45
N THR A 353 -6.66 -1.43 4.96
CA THR A 353 -6.26 -2.59 5.76
C THR A 353 -4.83 -3.01 5.44
N TYR A 354 -4.23 -3.79 6.33
CA TYR A 354 -2.92 -4.41 6.11
C TYR A 354 -3.08 -5.91 5.90
N ILE A 355 -2.87 -6.37 4.67
CA ILE A 355 -3.09 -7.73 4.22
C ILE A 355 -1.80 -8.53 4.41
N VAL A 356 -1.87 -9.61 5.17
CA VAL A 356 -0.69 -10.34 5.67
C VAL A 356 -0.55 -11.75 5.09
N GLY A 357 -1.63 -12.33 4.57
CA GLY A 357 -1.60 -13.72 4.10
C GLY A 357 -2.77 -14.08 3.21
N VAL A 358 -2.77 -15.33 2.73
CA VAL A 358 -3.75 -15.88 1.80
C VAL A 358 -4.01 -17.37 2.07
N GLN A 359 -5.26 -17.80 1.86
CA GLN A 359 -5.70 -19.19 1.80
C GLN A 359 -6.72 -19.29 0.66
N GLU A 360 -6.41 -20.08 -0.37
CA GLU A 360 -7.18 -20.13 -1.62
C GLU A 360 -7.38 -18.71 -2.21
N GLU A 361 -8.63 -18.32 -2.47
CA GLU A 361 -9.03 -17.00 -2.96
C GLU A 361 -9.38 -16.02 -1.82
N ASN A 362 -9.04 -16.33 -0.56
CA ASN A 362 -9.29 -15.45 0.59
C ASN A 362 -7.98 -14.89 1.15
N VAL A 363 -7.96 -13.60 1.48
CA VAL A 363 -6.82 -12.96 2.15
C VAL A 363 -7.09 -12.66 3.61
N PHE A 364 -6.07 -12.86 4.44
CA PHE A 364 -6.07 -12.49 5.86
C PHE A 364 -5.50 -11.08 6.04
N TYR A 365 -6.12 -10.31 6.92
CA TYR A 365 -5.73 -8.91 7.15
C TYR A 365 -5.81 -8.48 8.62
N LEU A 366 -5.00 -7.49 8.96
CA LEU A 366 -5.06 -6.72 10.19
C LEU A 366 -5.86 -5.44 9.95
N ASP A 367 -6.79 -5.16 10.86
CA ASP A 367 -7.84 -4.14 10.72
C ASP A 367 -7.56 -2.94 11.65
N PRO A 368 -7.23 -1.75 11.13
CA PRO A 368 -6.89 -0.60 11.96
C PRO A 368 -8.11 0.14 12.55
N HIS A 369 -9.35 -0.22 12.21
CA HIS A 369 -10.51 0.66 12.42
C HIS A 369 -11.13 0.67 13.82
N ASP A 370 -10.58 -0.08 14.78
CA ASP A 370 -10.98 -0.01 16.20
C ASP A 370 -10.30 1.19 16.90
N VAL A 371 -11.03 1.99 17.68
CA VAL A 371 -10.49 3.22 18.31
C VAL A 371 -10.06 2.97 19.75
N GLN A 372 -8.75 3.01 19.99
CA GLN A 372 -8.10 2.74 21.28
C GLN A 372 -7.49 4.00 21.90
N PRO A 373 -7.29 4.10 23.23
CA PRO A 373 -6.49 5.19 23.80
C PRO A 373 -5.03 5.11 23.36
N VAL A 374 -4.30 6.23 23.39
CA VAL A 374 -2.84 6.26 23.28
C VAL A 374 -2.20 5.43 24.41
N VAL A 375 -1.06 4.79 24.14
CA VAL A 375 -0.27 4.02 25.10
C VAL A 375 1.16 4.53 25.08
N ASN A 376 1.66 4.96 26.24
CA ASN A 376 3.05 5.40 26.40
C ASN A 376 3.94 4.19 26.66
N LEU A 377 4.54 3.64 25.60
CA LEU A 377 5.58 2.62 25.70
C LEU A 377 6.94 3.30 25.85
N SER A 378 7.56 3.19 27.02
CA SER A 378 8.97 3.55 27.20
C SER A 378 9.87 2.45 26.63
N SER A 379 10.99 2.81 26.01
CA SER A 379 11.91 1.87 25.35
C SER A 379 12.55 0.86 26.30
N ASP A 380 12.69 1.20 27.58
CA ASP A 380 13.24 0.38 28.65
C ASP A 380 12.18 -0.48 29.39
N ASN A 381 10.89 -0.25 29.15
CA ASN A 381 9.81 -0.91 29.88
C ASN A 381 9.49 -2.30 29.30
N LEU A 382 10.31 -3.28 29.63
CA LEU A 382 10.12 -4.70 29.25
C LEU A 382 8.83 -5.32 29.80
N GLU A 383 8.20 -4.66 30.79
CA GLU A 383 6.94 -5.06 31.43
C GLU A 383 5.72 -4.31 30.86
N ALA A 384 5.87 -3.52 29.79
CA ALA A 384 4.78 -2.71 29.23
C ALA A 384 3.56 -3.53 28.78
N ASP A 385 2.37 -2.92 28.78
CA ASP A 385 1.18 -3.53 28.19
C ASP A 385 1.17 -3.32 26.67
N THR A 386 1.55 -4.37 25.95
CA THR A 386 1.56 -4.40 24.49
C THR A 386 0.30 -5.03 23.89
N SER A 387 -0.72 -5.36 24.70
CA SER A 387 -1.95 -6.03 24.23
C SER A 387 -2.66 -5.29 23.10
N SER A 388 -2.73 -3.96 23.18
CA SER A 388 -3.33 -3.09 22.15
C SER A 388 -2.62 -3.09 20.79
N TYR A 389 -1.41 -3.68 20.70
CA TYR A 389 -0.60 -3.78 19.49
C TYR A 389 -0.63 -5.18 18.85
N HIS A 390 -1.53 -6.08 19.27
CA HIS A 390 -1.65 -7.44 18.72
C HIS A 390 -3.12 -7.87 18.59
N CYS A 391 -3.38 -8.91 17.80
CA CYS A 391 -4.74 -9.38 17.53
C CYS A 391 -4.78 -10.90 17.31
N ASP A 392 -5.63 -11.60 18.05
CA ASP A 392 -5.95 -13.01 17.86
C ASP A 392 -7.16 -13.25 16.93
N ILE A 393 -7.93 -12.21 16.63
CA ILE A 393 -9.09 -12.24 15.74
C ILE A 393 -8.63 -12.27 14.28
N ILE A 394 -8.50 -13.48 13.73
CA ILE A 394 -8.27 -13.68 12.30
C ILE A 394 -9.52 -13.22 11.52
N ARG A 395 -9.30 -12.33 10.55
CA ARG A 395 -10.31 -11.84 9.61
C ARG A 395 -9.89 -12.17 8.19
N TYR A 396 -10.86 -12.43 7.32
CA TYR A 396 -10.60 -12.58 5.90
C TYR A 396 -11.70 -12.01 5.00
N ILE A 397 -11.29 -11.67 3.79
CA ILE A 397 -12.13 -11.22 2.67
C ILE A 397 -11.67 -11.93 1.38
N PRO A 398 -12.53 -12.06 0.35
CA PRO A 398 -12.11 -12.51 -0.98
C PRO A 398 -11.02 -11.62 -1.57
N LEU A 399 -10.01 -12.21 -2.21
CA LEU A 399 -8.88 -11.50 -2.82
C LEU A 399 -9.32 -10.66 -4.04
N ASP A 400 -10.43 -10.99 -4.70
CA ASP A 400 -11.03 -10.18 -5.77
C ASP A 400 -11.81 -8.95 -5.25
N SER A 401 -12.12 -8.91 -3.95
CA SER A 401 -12.76 -7.77 -3.27
C SER A 401 -11.77 -6.66 -2.85
N LEU A 402 -10.48 -6.90 -3.04
CA LEU A 402 -9.43 -5.90 -2.81
C LEU A 402 -9.63 -4.67 -3.70
N ASP A 403 -9.33 -3.51 -3.14
CA ASP A 403 -9.24 -2.27 -3.91
C ASP A 403 -8.07 -2.38 -4.91
N PRO A 404 -8.25 -1.96 -6.18
CA PRO A 404 -7.16 -2.04 -7.15
C PRO A 404 -5.99 -1.12 -6.81
N SER A 405 -6.16 -0.09 -5.97
CA SER A 405 -5.07 0.74 -5.47
C SER A 405 -4.47 0.16 -4.18
N LEU A 406 -3.23 -0.30 -4.30
CA LEU A 406 -2.50 -0.97 -3.22
C LEU A 406 -0.99 -0.70 -3.31
N ALA A 407 -0.23 -1.06 -2.28
CA ALA A 407 1.22 -1.15 -2.35
C ALA A 407 1.71 -2.45 -1.69
N ILE A 408 2.60 -3.15 -2.37
CA ILE A 408 3.22 -4.39 -1.91
C ILE A 408 4.57 -4.07 -1.27
N GLY A 409 4.83 -4.63 -0.09
CA GLY A 409 6.10 -4.48 0.61
C GLY A 409 6.98 -5.72 0.50
N PHE A 410 8.30 -5.53 0.34
CA PHE A 410 9.29 -6.60 0.48
C PHE A 410 10.48 -6.16 1.35
N PHE A 411 11.01 -7.09 2.14
CA PHE A 411 12.23 -6.92 2.92
C PHE A 411 13.37 -7.77 2.35
N CYS A 412 14.43 -7.11 1.88
CA CYS A 412 15.62 -7.76 1.35
C CYS A 412 16.83 -7.44 2.24
N ARG A 413 17.19 -8.35 3.16
CA ARG A 413 18.30 -8.13 4.11
C ARG A 413 19.67 -7.99 3.42
N ASP A 414 19.85 -8.68 2.30
CA ASP A 414 21.10 -8.78 1.53
C ASP A 414 20.79 -8.80 0.02
N LYS A 415 21.82 -8.60 -0.82
CA LYS A 415 21.67 -8.58 -2.29
C LYS A 415 21.12 -9.90 -2.85
N GLY A 416 21.46 -11.03 -2.21
CA GLY A 416 20.94 -12.35 -2.59
C GLY A 416 19.43 -12.47 -2.36
N PHE A 417 18.90 -11.86 -1.30
CA PHE A 417 17.46 -11.78 -1.07
C PHE A 417 16.73 -10.99 -2.17
N LEU A 418 17.30 -9.89 -2.69
CA LEU A 418 16.70 -9.19 -3.83
C LEU A 418 16.77 -10.03 -5.11
N VAL A 419 17.92 -10.63 -5.42
CA VAL A 419 18.07 -11.50 -6.60
C VAL A 419 17.06 -12.66 -6.57
N ASN A 420 16.90 -13.32 -5.42
CA ASN A 420 15.90 -14.37 -5.24
C ASN A 420 14.47 -13.87 -5.43
N LEU A 421 14.15 -12.66 -4.96
CA LEU A 421 12.83 -12.03 -5.16
C LEU A 421 12.54 -11.83 -6.65
N MET A 422 13.51 -11.29 -7.39
CA MET A 422 13.39 -11.07 -8.83
C MET A 422 13.23 -12.37 -9.61
N ILE A 423 13.99 -13.42 -9.26
CA ILE A 423 13.83 -14.77 -9.83
C ILE A 423 12.40 -15.31 -9.57
N SER A 424 11.88 -15.13 -8.34
CA SER A 424 10.50 -15.54 -8.02
C SER A 424 9.45 -14.75 -8.81
N MET A 425 9.65 -13.44 -8.99
CA MET A 425 8.77 -12.60 -9.82
C MET A 425 8.78 -13.01 -11.31
N ILE A 426 9.95 -13.34 -11.86
CA ILE A 426 10.10 -13.84 -13.25
C ILE A 426 9.39 -15.19 -13.42
N PHE A 427 9.53 -16.11 -12.47
CA PHE A 427 8.84 -17.40 -12.51
C PHE A 427 7.30 -17.23 -12.47
N VAL A 428 6.80 -16.31 -11.65
CA VAL A 428 5.36 -16.02 -11.51
C VAL A 428 4.78 -15.26 -12.72
N SER A 429 5.59 -14.45 -13.43
CA SER A 429 5.12 -13.73 -14.62
C SER A 429 5.01 -14.63 -15.87
N GLY A 430 5.54 -15.85 -15.81
CA GLY A 430 5.52 -16.81 -16.93
C GLY A 430 6.37 -16.39 -18.13
N HIS A 431 7.23 -15.39 -17.99
CA HIS A 431 8.11 -14.87 -19.04
C HIS A 431 9.58 -15.16 -18.68
N PRO A 432 10.14 -16.29 -19.12
CA PRO A 432 11.59 -16.47 -19.10
C PRO A 432 12.20 -15.54 -20.16
N ASN A 433 12.84 -14.45 -19.70
CA ASN A 433 13.76 -13.63 -20.50
C ASN A 433 15.17 -14.23 -20.45
#